data_AF-A0A1F8E3K1-F1
#
_entry.id   AF-A0A1F8E3K1-F1
#
_cell.length_a   1.000
_cell.length_b   1.000
_cell.length_c   1.000
_cell.angle_alpha   90.00
_cell.angle_beta   90.00
_cell.angle_gamma   90.00
#
_symmetry.space_group_name_H-M   'P 1'
#
loop_
_entity.id
_entity.type
_entity.pdbx_description
1 polymer ?
#
loop_
_entity_poly.entity_id
_entity_poly.type
_entity_poly.pdbx_seq_one_letter_code
_entity_poly.pdbx_strand_id
1 'polypeptide(L)'
;MPDVDSGKLLAHLKFLELDKPEVLLIKTLRKKIKEIIIAQYRIIFFVIHDTIYVVDAFRKKSQKTPISVIRQAEKIYKELREQ
;
A
#
# COMPACT_ATOMS: atom_id res chain seq x y z
N MET A 1 -16.50 -4.61 -1.90
CA MET A 1 -15.94 -4.53 -0.54
C MET A 1 -17.12 -4.29 0.39
N PRO A 2 -17.32 -5.08 1.46
CA PRO A 2 -18.44 -4.85 2.39
C PRO A 2 -18.32 -3.47 3.04
N ASP A 3 -19.45 -2.80 3.31
CA ASP A 3 -19.48 -1.40 3.74
C ASP A 3 -18.68 -1.12 5.03
N VAL A 4 -18.68 -2.08 5.96
CA VAL A 4 -17.89 -2.02 7.21
C VAL A 4 -16.38 -1.98 6.94
N ASP A 5 -15.92 -2.69 5.90
CA ASP A 5 -14.52 -2.69 5.53
C ASP A 5 -14.16 -1.39 4.77
N SER A 6 -15.08 -0.86 3.96
CA SER A 6 -14.93 0.42 3.23
C SER A 6 -14.66 1.59 4.18
N GLY A 7 -15.40 1.68 5.29
CA GLY A 7 -15.18 2.70 6.31
C GLY A 7 -13.79 2.63 6.96
N LYS A 8 -13.31 1.41 7.25
CA LYS A 8 -11.97 1.20 7.82
C LYS A 8 -10.87 1.57 6.83
N LEU A 9 -11.01 1.17 5.57
CA LEU A 9 -10.08 1.55 4.50
C LEU A 9 -9.96 3.07 4.37
N LEU A 10 -11.10 3.78 4.31
CA LEU A 10 -11.13 5.23 4.20
C LEU A 10 -10.42 5.90 5.37
N ALA A 11 -10.64 5.43 6.61
CA ALA A 11 -9.94 5.95 7.78
C ALA A 11 -8.42 5.77 7.69
N HIS A 12 -7.95 4.61 7.24
CA HIS A 12 -6.52 4.33 7.10
C HIS A 12 -5.87 5.14 5.96
N LEU A 13 -6.58 5.35 4.85
CA LEU A 13 -6.13 6.24 3.78
C LEU A 13 -6.01 7.70 4.28
N LYS A 14 -6.97 8.17 5.09
CA LYS A 14 -6.87 9.49 5.73
C LYS A 14 -5.69 9.58 6.70
N PHE A 15 -5.38 8.53 7.45
CA PHE A 15 -4.19 8.54 8.32
C PHE A 15 -2.88 8.56 7.52
N LEU A 16 -2.87 7.93 6.34
CA LEU A 16 -1.75 7.97 5.42
C LEU A 16 -1.56 9.38 4.83
N GLU A 17 -2.66 10.06 4.49
CA GLU A 17 -2.66 11.45 4.02
C GLU A 17 -2.23 12.45 5.11
N LEU A 18 -2.64 12.21 6.36
CA LEU A 18 -2.30 13.06 7.51
C LEU A 18 -0.91 12.80 8.10
N ASP A 19 -0.09 11.98 7.44
CA ASP A 19 1.23 11.53 7.90
C ASP A 19 1.23 11.03 9.37
N LYS A 20 0.24 10.21 9.72
CA LYS A 20 0.14 9.55 11.04
C LYS A 20 0.42 8.05 10.91
N PRO A 21 1.68 7.64 10.68
CA PRO A 21 2.00 6.24 10.43
C PRO A 21 1.85 5.36 11.67
N GLU A 22 1.82 5.90 12.90
CA GLU A 22 1.72 5.09 14.13
C GLU A 22 0.43 4.26 14.23
N VAL A 23 -0.64 4.69 13.56
CA VAL A 23 -1.93 3.99 13.52
C VAL A 23 -2.04 2.99 12.36
N LEU A 24 -1.04 2.95 11.47
CA LEU A 24 -1.02 2.08 10.30
C LEU A 24 -0.03 0.93 10.48
N LEU A 25 -0.49 -0.29 10.27
CA LEU A 25 0.42 -1.44 10.16
C LEU A 25 1.08 -1.43 8.78
N ILE A 26 2.19 -0.68 8.68
CA ILE A 26 3.00 -0.57 7.47
C ILE A 26 4.14 -1.60 7.52
N LYS A 27 4.32 -2.35 6.44
CA LYS A 27 5.47 -3.25 6.26
C LYS A 27 6.25 -2.91 5.01
N THR A 28 7.57 -2.92 5.10
CA THR A 28 8.42 -2.85 3.92
C THR A 28 8.45 -4.22 3.24
N LEU A 29 8.01 -4.28 1.99
CA LEU A 29 8.05 -5.51 1.19
C LEU A 29 9.39 -5.67 0.50
N ARG A 30 9.83 -4.62 -0.21
CA ARG A 30 11.11 -4.63 -0.94
C ARG A 30 11.56 -3.20 -1.25
N LYS A 31 12.76 -2.82 -0.79
CA LYS A 31 13.33 -1.49 -1.00
C LYS A 31 12.35 -0.37 -0.59
N LYS A 32 11.79 0.35 -1.57
CA LYS A 32 10.85 1.46 -1.39
C LYS A 32 9.37 1.03 -1.44
N ILE A 33 9.10 -0.21 -1.84
CA ILE A 33 7.76 -0.76 -1.91
C ILE A 33 7.32 -1.19 -0.51
N LYS A 34 6.20 -0.61 -0.06
CA LYS A 34 5.59 -0.84 1.25
C LYS A 34 4.18 -1.41 1.06
N GLU A 35 3.69 -2.07 2.11
CA GLU A 35 2.29 -2.47 2.22
C GLU A 35 1.65 -1.87 3.46
N ILE A 36 0.37 -1.49 3.35
CA ILE A 36 -0.52 -1.24 4.48
C ILE A 36 -1.42 -2.46 4.64
N ILE A 37 -1.48 -3.02 5.85
CA ILE A 37 -2.38 -4.12 6.17
C ILE A 37 -3.62 -3.56 6.87
N ILE A 38 -4.79 -3.72 6.26
CA ILE A 38 -6.07 -3.24 6.79
C ILE A 38 -7.05 -4.40 6.82
N ALA A 39 -7.26 -5.00 7.99
CA ALA A 39 -8.12 -6.17 8.17
C ALA A 39 -7.79 -7.33 7.21
N GLN A 40 -8.59 -7.52 6.15
CA GLN A 40 -8.37 -8.53 5.12
C GLN A 40 -7.78 -7.97 3.83
N TYR A 41 -7.45 -6.69 3.78
CA TYR A 41 -6.94 -5.99 2.60
C TYR A 41 -5.47 -5.64 2.76
N ARG A 42 -4.77 -5.58 1.64
CA ARG A 42 -3.42 -5.06 1.52
C ARG A 42 -3.42 -3.96 0.47
N ILE A 43 -2.82 -2.84 0.82
CA ILE A 43 -2.55 -1.75 -0.13
C ILE A 43 -1.06 -1.72 -0.38
N ILE A 44 -0.66 -1.80 -1.63
CA ILE A 44 0.74 -1.71 -2.04
C ILE A 44 1.01 -0.30 -2.52
N PHE A 45 2.03 0.32 -1.95
CA PHE A 45 2.37 1.71 -2.24
C PHE A 45 3.87 1.97 -2.15
N PHE A 46 4.27 3.12 -2.66
CA PHE A 46 5.58 3.71 -2.44
C PHE A 46 5.47 5.23 -2.37
N VAL A 47 6.56 5.88 -1.98
CA VAL A 47 6.64 7.34 -1.86
C VAL A 47 7.79 7.84 -2.74
N ILE A 48 7.51 8.84 -3.57
CA ILE A 48 8.51 9.58 -4.35
C ILE A 48 8.36 11.06 -3.97
N HIS A 49 9.44 11.67 -3.48
CA HIS A 49 9.39 12.98 -2.81
C HIS A 49 8.33 12.95 -1.69
N ASP A 50 7.29 13.79 -1.79
CA ASP A 50 6.19 13.87 -0.82
C ASP A 50 4.87 13.27 -1.35
N THR A 51 4.93 12.56 -2.49
CA THR A 51 3.74 11.98 -3.13
C THR A 51 3.68 10.48 -2.87
N ILE A 52 2.53 10.03 -2.36
CA ILE A 52 2.21 8.61 -2.17
C ILE A 52 1.55 8.05 -3.43
N TYR A 53 2.13 6.98 -3.98
CA TYR A 53 1.60 6.26 -5.12
C TYR A 53 1.05 4.92 -4.68
N VAL A 54 -0.26 4.73 -4.80
CA VAL A 54 -0.93 3.44 -4.57
C VAL A 54 -0.93 2.65 -5.88
N VAL A 55 -0.33 1.47 -5.86
CA VAL A 55 -0.17 0.61 -7.04
C VAL A 55 -1.29 -0.42 -7.14
N ASP A 56 -1.65 -1.01 -6.00
CA ASP A 56 -2.64 -2.10 -5.96
C ASP A 56 -3.31 -2.15 -4.59
N ALA A 57 -4.56 -2.61 -4.57
CA ALA A 57 -5.32 -2.86 -3.37
C ALA A 57 -6.14 -4.14 -3.53
N PHE A 58 -5.83 -5.16 -2.73
CA PHE A 58 -6.46 -6.47 -2.89
C PHE A 58 -6.77 -7.13 -1.55
N ARG A 59 -7.75 -8.04 -1.56
CA ARG A 59 -8.05 -8.90 -0.41
C ARG A 59 -6.97 -9.98 -0.28
N LYS A 60 -6.37 -10.11 0.90
CA LYS A 60 -5.35 -11.12 1.20
C LYS A 60 -5.91 -12.52 0.92
N LYS A 61 -5.25 -13.24 0.01
CA LYS A 61 -5.52 -14.66 -0.24
C LYS A 61 -4.60 -15.57 0.58
N SER A 62 -3.48 -15.05 1.06
CA SER A 62 -2.51 -15.75 1.90
C SER A 62 -1.79 -14.77 2.87
N GLN A 63 -0.92 -15.31 3.73
CA GLN A 63 -0.11 -14.51 4.65
C GLN A 63 1.00 -13.70 3.99
N LYS A 64 1.41 -14.03 2.76
CA LYS A 64 2.48 -13.30 2.04
C LYS A 64 1.90 -12.53 0.85
N THR A 65 2.44 -11.35 0.59
CA THR A 65 2.09 -10.61 -0.63
C THR A 65 2.66 -11.33 -1.85
N PRO A 66 1.86 -11.55 -2.91
CA PRO A 66 2.34 -12.22 -4.12
C PRO A 66 3.54 -11.49 -4.74
N ILE A 67 4.55 -12.26 -5.14
CA ILE A 67 5.78 -11.72 -5.75
C ILE A 67 5.50 -10.92 -7.03
N SER A 68 4.46 -11.28 -7.77
CA SER A 68 4.04 -10.58 -9.00
C SER A 68 3.66 -9.12 -8.73
N VAL A 69 2.88 -8.88 -7.67
CA VAL A 69 2.46 -7.53 -7.27
C VAL A 69 3.67 -6.69 -6.84
N ILE A 70 4.62 -7.29 -6.10
CA ILE A 70 5.86 -6.61 -5.70
C ILE A 70 6.68 -6.21 -6.94
N ARG A 71 6.87 -7.13 -7.89
CA ARG A 71 7.63 -6.87 -9.12
C ARG A 71 6.97 -5.79 -9.98
N GLN A 72 5.65 -5.78 -10.08
CA GLN A 72 4.90 -4.74 -10.79
C GLN A 72 5.10 -3.37 -10.13
N ALA A 73 4.97 -3.29 -8.80
CA ALA A 73 5.21 -2.06 -8.06
C ALA A 73 6.66 -1.55 -8.22
N GLU A 74 7.65 -2.46 -8.22
CA GLU A 74 9.05 -2.10 -8.51
C GLU A 74 9.24 -1.56 -9.93
N LYS A 75 8.54 -2.11 -10.93
CA LYS A 75 8.59 -1.62 -12.31
C LYS A 75 8.03 -0.21 -12.42
N ILE A 76 6.83 0.02 -11.89
CA ILE A 76 6.17 1.35 -11.90
C ILE A 76 7.02 2.38 -11.15
N TYR A 77 7.57 2.02 -9.99
CA TYR A 77 8.45 2.92 -9.24
C TYR A 77 9.67 3.36 -10.06
N LYS A 78 10.29 2.46 -10.81
CA LYS A 78 11.43 2.81 -11.68
C LYS A 78 11.01 3.76 -12.80
N GLU A 79 9.91 3.43 -13.49
CA GLU A 79 9.37 4.23 -14.59
C GLU A 79 9.03 5.66 -14.15
N LEU A 80 8.51 5.84 -12.93
CA LEU A 80 8.18 7.17 -12.39
C LEU A 80 9.39 7.92 -11.81
N ARG A 81 10.46 7.22 -11.44
CA ARG A 81 11.68 7.84 -10.91
C ARG A 81 12.63 8.30 -12.02
N GLU A 82 12.53 7.69 -13.19
CA GLU A 82 13.33 8.03 -14.38
C GLU A 82 12.71 9.16 -15.21
N GLN A 83 11.56 9.69 -14.80
CA GLN A 83 10.93 10.92 -15.32
C GLN A 83 11.49 12.16 -14.61
#